data_AF-A0A966XPW7-F1
#
_entry.id   AF-A0A966XPW7-F1
#
_cell.length_a   1.000
_cell.length_b   1.000
_cell.length_c   1.000
_cell.angle_alpha   90.00
_cell.angle_beta   90.00
_cell.angle_gamma   90.00
#
_symmetry.space_group_name_H-M   'P 1'
#
loop_
_entity.id
_entity.type
_entity.pdbx_description
1 polymer ?
#
loop_
_entity_poly.entity_id
_entity_poly.type
_entity_poly.pdbx_seq_one_letter_code
_entity_poly.pdbx_strand_id
1 'polypeptide(L)'
;ASFTYPGGIVAVHAKSRTPDDIWDALKAKRTYGTSGPRILLWFELLNASEEALPMGSEVTMIEAPTFRVRAAGSFKQKSGCPVDSLANLSSERLDYLCAGECYNPGDERHALSAIEVIKITPQEYQGEPISALIHDAWQVFACPNGASFCDITFTDDAFTRDSVYYVRVLQEPTLAINGQQLNVVNTAEGRSVNICKGSYQTNQSDNCLAPAQERAWSSPIYINKP
;
A
#
# COMPACT_ATOMS: atom_id res chain seq x y z
N ALA A 1 4.34 18.57 13.80
CA ALA A 1 4.45 17.10 13.82
C ALA A 1 3.09 16.39 13.94
N SER A 2 2.24 16.62 14.95
CA SER A 2 0.96 15.85 15.11
C SER A 2 -0.02 15.86 13.92
N PHE A 3 0.03 16.88 13.05
CA PHE A 3 -0.84 16.99 11.85
C PHE A 3 -0.11 16.71 10.53
N THR A 4 1.21 16.48 10.58
CA THR A 4 2.02 16.20 9.40
C THR A 4 2.17 14.69 9.25
N TYR A 5 1.20 14.08 8.57
CA TYR A 5 1.33 12.76 8.00
C TYR A 5 1.62 12.96 6.50
N PRO A 6 2.70 12.38 5.94
CA PRO A 6 3.02 12.56 4.52
C PRO A 6 1.90 12.08 3.57
N GLY A 7 0.91 11.35 4.10
CA GLY A 7 -0.26 10.91 3.37
C GLY A 7 0.02 9.63 2.60
N GLY A 8 -1.05 8.96 2.20
CA GLY A 8 -0.94 7.90 1.22
C GLY A 8 -0.69 8.47 -0.18
N ILE A 9 -0.04 7.68 -1.02
CA ILE A 9 0.14 8.00 -2.44
C ILE A 9 -0.64 7.02 -3.31
N VAL A 10 -1.08 7.49 -4.47
CA VAL A 10 -1.72 6.65 -5.50
C VAL A 10 -0.69 6.34 -6.58
N ALA A 11 -0.64 5.08 -6.97
CA ALA A 11 0.09 4.60 -8.12
C ALA A 11 -0.89 4.13 -9.21
N VAL A 12 -0.50 4.32 -10.45
CA VAL A 12 -1.33 4.09 -11.63
C VAL A 12 -0.57 3.25 -12.65
N HIS A 13 -1.18 2.17 -13.13
CA HIS A 13 -0.67 1.36 -14.24
C HIS A 13 -1.20 1.91 -15.56
N ALA A 14 -0.49 2.90 -16.09
CA ALA A 14 -0.81 3.56 -17.36
C ALA A 14 0.07 3.03 -18.52
N LYS A 15 -0.44 3.11 -19.76
CA LYS A 15 0.30 2.71 -20.96
C LYS A 15 1.51 3.61 -21.23
N SER A 16 1.38 4.89 -20.91
CA SER A 16 2.45 5.89 -21.00
C SER A 16 2.31 6.95 -19.91
N ARG A 17 3.20 7.94 -19.93
CA ARG A 17 3.18 9.09 -19.00
C ARG A 17 2.36 10.27 -19.53
N THR A 18 1.59 10.09 -20.61
CA THR A 18 0.70 11.14 -21.11
C THR A 18 -0.48 11.35 -20.13
N PRO A 19 -1.02 12.57 -20.03
CA PRO A 19 -2.19 12.82 -19.18
C PRO A 19 -3.38 11.92 -19.51
N ASP A 20 -3.64 11.66 -20.79
CA ASP A 20 -4.76 10.83 -21.25
C ASP A 20 -4.61 9.38 -20.78
N ASP A 21 -3.44 8.76 -20.96
CA ASP A 21 -3.21 7.38 -20.52
C ASP A 21 -3.29 7.23 -18.99
N ILE A 22 -2.84 8.25 -18.25
CA ILE A 22 -2.95 8.27 -16.78
C ILE A 22 -4.42 8.38 -16.38
N TRP A 23 -5.19 9.26 -17.02
CA TRP A 23 -6.60 9.47 -16.72
C TRP A 23 -7.45 8.25 -17.06
N ASP A 24 -7.14 7.58 -18.17
CA ASP A 24 -7.80 6.34 -18.57
C ASP A 24 -7.50 5.20 -17.58
N ALA A 25 -6.26 5.10 -17.09
CA ALA A 25 -5.92 4.11 -16.07
C ALA A 25 -6.60 4.38 -14.72
N LEU A 26 -6.74 5.66 -14.32
CA LEU A 26 -7.52 6.07 -13.14
C LEU A 26 -9.00 5.66 -13.28
N LYS A 27 -9.64 5.99 -14.41
CA LYS A 27 -11.03 5.62 -14.68
C LYS A 27 -11.25 4.11 -14.71
N ALA A 28 -10.31 3.37 -15.30
CA ALA A 28 -10.31 1.92 -15.38
C ALA A 28 -9.91 1.25 -14.04
N LYS A 29 -9.67 2.01 -12.96
CA LYS A 29 -9.26 1.51 -11.64
C LYS A 29 -8.00 0.64 -11.70
N ARG A 30 -7.11 0.88 -12.67
CA ARG A 30 -5.80 0.21 -12.78
C ARG A 30 -4.80 0.88 -11.83
N THR A 31 -5.15 0.91 -10.56
CA THR A 31 -4.48 1.74 -9.54
C THR A 31 -4.34 0.99 -8.22
N TYR A 32 -3.40 1.44 -7.40
CA TYR A 32 -3.25 0.98 -6.03
C TYR A 32 -2.80 2.14 -5.15
N GLY A 33 -3.12 2.06 -3.85
CA GLY A 33 -2.68 3.02 -2.86
C GLY A 33 -1.51 2.49 -2.04
N THR A 34 -0.66 3.36 -1.52
CA THR A 34 0.30 3.01 -0.45
C THR A 34 0.14 3.96 0.72
N SER A 35 0.57 3.55 1.91
CA SER A 35 0.51 4.40 3.11
C SER A 35 1.55 5.53 3.14
N GLY A 36 2.37 5.65 2.10
CA GLY A 36 3.36 6.71 1.94
C GLY A 36 4.56 6.27 1.09
N PRO A 37 5.27 5.19 1.47
CA PRO A 37 6.40 4.71 0.69
C PRO A 37 6.00 4.23 -0.70
N ARG A 38 6.91 4.37 -1.68
CA ARG A 38 6.71 3.95 -3.08
C ARG A 38 6.89 2.44 -3.25
N ILE A 39 6.08 1.65 -2.54
CA ILE A 39 5.93 0.20 -2.73
C ILE A 39 5.31 -0.02 -4.12
N LEU A 40 5.75 -1.06 -4.83
CA LEU A 40 5.21 -1.44 -6.12
C LEU A 40 4.31 -2.67 -5.98
N LEU A 41 3.18 -2.67 -6.69
CA LEU A 41 2.17 -3.73 -6.62
C LEU A 41 1.52 -3.99 -7.98
N TRP A 42 1.43 -5.26 -8.34
CA TRP A 42 0.63 -5.79 -9.46
C TRP A 42 -0.24 -6.92 -8.93
N PHE A 43 -1.50 -6.94 -9.34
CA PHE A 43 -2.48 -7.94 -9.00
C PHE A 43 -3.27 -8.24 -10.26
N GLU A 44 -3.28 -9.51 -10.68
CA GLU A 44 -3.79 -9.94 -11.98
C GLU A 44 -4.60 -11.23 -11.83
N LEU A 45 -5.72 -11.34 -12.53
CA LEU A 45 -6.50 -12.56 -12.69
C LEU A 45 -6.04 -13.30 -13.95
N LEU A 46 -5.71 -14.59 -13.83
CA LEU A 46 -4.98 -15.34 -14.85
C LEU A 46 -5.85 -16.18 -15.79
N ASN A 47 -7.03 -16.61 -15.36
CA ASN A 47 -7.82 -17.64 -16.06
C ASN A 47 -9.20 -17.18 -16.55
N ALA A 48 -9.43 -15.87 -16.63
CA ALA A 48 -10.66 -15.31 -17.18
C ALA A 48 -10.64 -15.11 -18.71
N SER A 49 -9.45 -15.01 -19.30
CA SER A 49 -9.22 -14.79 -20.73
C SER A 49 -7.84 -15.33 -21.11
N GLU A 50 -7.49 -15.29 -22.40
CA GLU A 50 -6.13 -15.64 -22.86
C GLU A 50 -5.06 -14.74 -22.23
N GLU A 51 -5.40 -13.46 -22.03
CA GLU A 51 -4.55 -12.49 -21.33
C GLU A 51 -4.96 -12.35 -19.87
N ALA A 52 -3.97 -12.06 -19.01
CA ALA A 52 -4.23 -11.76 -17.60
C ALA A 52 -4.93 -10.41 -17.45
N LEU A 53 -5.98 -10.37 -16.64
CA LEU A 53 -6.76 -9.16 -16.38
C LEU A 53 -6.18 -8.43 -15.16
N PRO A 54 -5.89 -7.12 -15.25
CA PRO A 54 -5.27 -6.38 -14.15
C PRO A 54 -6.26 -6.04 -13.03
N MET A 55 -5.74 -5.59 -11.89
CA MET A 55 -6.52 -4.92 -10.86
C MET A 55 -7.42 -3.83 -11.45
N GLY A 56 -8.65 -3.71 -10.93
CA GLY A 56 -9.69 -2.83 -11.45
C GLY A 56 -10.64 -3.49 -12.44
N SER A 57 -10.31 -4.69 -12.94
CA SER A 57 -11.18 -5.45 -13.84
C SER A 57 -12.44 -5.99 -13.16
N GLU A 58 -13.47 -6.15 -13.98
CA GLU A 58 -14.73 -6.81 -13.64
C GLU A 58 -15.00 -7.89 -14.69
N VAL A 59 -15.35 -9.10 -14.24
CA VAL A 59 -15.58 -10.25 -15.12
C VAL A 59 -16.69 -11.14 -14.60
N THR A 60 -17.36 -11.82 -15.53
CA THR A 60 -18.30 -12.90 -15.20
C THR A 60 -17.65 -14.25 -15.52
N MET A 61 -17.55 -15.15 -14.54
CA MET A 61 -16.99 -16.49 -14.74
C MET A 61 -17.57 -17.54 -13.78
N ILE A 62 -17.46 -18.82 -14.16
CA ILE A 62 -17.93 -19.97 -13.36
C ILE A 62 -16.77 -20.68 -12.66
N GLU A 63 -15.62 -20.76 -13.32
CA GLU A 63 -14.45 -21.47 -12.83
C GLU A 63 -13.85 -20.79 -11.59
N ALA A 64 -13.09 -21.56 -10.80
CA ALA A 64 -12.35 -21.03 -9.65
C ALA A 64 -11.33 -19.99 -10.14
N PRO A 65 -11.35 -18.75 -9.64
CA PRO A 65 -10.46 -17.71 -10.11
C PRO A 65 -9.04 -17.90 -9.55
N THR A 66 -8.06 -17.84 -10.44
CA THR A 66 -6.63 -17.93 -10.11
C THR A 66 -5.97 -16.58 -10.34
N PHE A 67 -5.24 -16.09 -9.34
CA PHE A 67 -4.61 -14.78 -9.37
C PHE A 67 -3.11 -14.87 -9.20
N ARG A 68 -2.40 -13.85 -9.70
CA ARG A 68 -1.00 -13.58 -9.40
C ARG A 68 -0.85 -12.24 -8.72
N VAL A 69 0.00 -12.19 -7.71
CA VAL A 69 0.42 -10.93 -7.06
C VAL A 69 1.92 -10.80 -7.18
N ARG A 70 2.37 -9.66 -7.68
CA ARG A 70 3.79 -9.27 -7.68
C ARG A 70 3.94 -7.99 -6.89
N ALA A 71 4.92 -7.93 -6.01
CA ALA A 71 5.20 -6.75 -5.20
C ALA A 71 6.70 -6.50 -5.06
N ALA A 72 7.06 -5.23 -4.88
CA ALA A 72 8.41 -4.83 -4.53
C ALA A 72 8.38 -3.75 -3.44
N GLY A 73 9.21 -3.90 -2.41
CA GLY A 73 9.35 -2.89 -1.35
C GLY A 73 9.83 -1.54 -1.90
N SER A 74 9.59 -0.45 -1.17
CA SER A 74 10.06 0.87 -1.55
C SER A 74 11.59 0.96 -1.49
N PHE A 75 12.19 1.86 -2.27
CA PHE A 75 13.62 2.12 -2.19
C PHE A 75 14.01 2.73 -0.84
N LYS A 76 15.14 2.27 -0.28
CA LYS A 76 15.78 2.89 0.88
C LYS A 76 16.26 4.29 0.48
N GLN A 77 15.87 5.31 1.23
CA GLN A 77 16.25 6.70 0.92
C GLN A 77 17.69 6.97 1.38
N LYS A 78 18.49 7.63 0.53
CA LYS A 78 19.74 8.27 0.87
C LYS A 78 19.42 9.66 1.47
N SER A 79 20.29 10.18 2.33
CA SER A 79 20.12 11.53 2.89
C SER A 79 20.23 12.61 1.81
N GLY A 80 19.52 13.73 1.99
CA GLY A 80 19.66 14.89 1.11
C GLY A 80 19.04 14.69 -0.28
N CYS A 81 19.51 15.47 -1.26
CA CYS A 81 18.94 15.48 -2.61
C CYS A 81 19.81 14.75 -3.65
N PRO A 82 19.20 14.17 -4.71
CA PRO A 82 19.95 13.62 -5.84
C PRO A 82 20.86 14.65 -6.50
N VAL A 83 21.98 14.18 -7.08
CA VAL A 83 22.96 15.03 -7.79
C VAL A 83 22.28 15.85 -8.89
N ASP A 84 21.34 15.25 -9.63
CA ASP A 84 20.61 15.96 -10.68
C ASP A 84 19.75 17.11 -10.13
N SER A 85 19.15 16.95 -8.94
CA SER A 85 18.39 18.03 -8.30
C SER A 85 19.31 19.17 -7.86
N LEU A 86 20.49 18.84 -7.33
CA LEU A 86 21.52 19.81 -6.93
C LEU A 86 22.08 20.58 -8.15
N ALA A 87 22.18 19.93 -9.31
CA ALA A 87 22.71 20.54 -10.53
C ALA A 87 21.70 21.47 -11.24
N ASN A 88 20.40 21.21 -11.10
CA ASN A 88 19.35 21.90 -11.86
C ASN A 88 18.57 22.96 -11.07
N LEU A 89 18.70 23.01 -9.75
CA LEU A 89 17.98 23.96 -8.90
C LEU A 89 18.96 24.75 -8.03
N SER A 90 18.69 26.04 -7.80
CA SER A 90 19.45 26.84 -6.83
C SER A 90 19.24 26.31 -5.41
N SER A 91 20.21 26.57 -4.51
CA SER A 91 20.11 26.20 -3.10
C SER A 91 18.82 26.74 -2.45
N GLU A 92 18.51 28.02 -2.67
CA GLU A 92 17.30 28.67 -2.18
C GLU A 92 16.02 27.96 -2.67
N ARG A 93 16.01 27.50 -3.93
CA ARG A 93 14.86 26.81 -4.50
C ARG A 93 14.72 25.39 -3.97
N LEU A 94 15.83 24.68 -3.75
CA LEU A 94 15.85 23.36 -3.12
C LEU A 94 15.39 23.41 -1.67
N ASP A 95 15.88 24.39 -0.90
CA ASP A 95 15.46 24.60 0.48
C ASP A 95 13.98 24.94 0.56
N TYR A 96 13.48 25.78 -0.34
CA TYR A 96 12.05 26.12 -0.40
C TYR A 96 11.16 24.92 -0.77
N LEU A 97 11.55 24.13 -1.78
CA LEU A 97 10.72 23.03 -2.29
C LEU A 97 10.81 21.76 -1.46
N CYS A 98 12.00 21.45 -0.97
CA CYS A 98 12.31 20.14 -0.39
C CYS A 98 12.81 20.24 1.05
N ALA A 99 13.07 21.45 1.57
CA ALA A 99 13.67 21.67 2.90
C ALA A 99 14.93 20.79 3.12
N GLY A 100 15.72 20.58 2.06
CA GLY A 100 16.90 19.73 2.07
C GLY A 100 16.65 18.22 1.97
N GLU A 101 15.40 17.76 1.96
CA GLU A 101 15.01 16.34 1.96
C GLU A 101 14.22 15.97 0.69
N CYS A 102 14.92 15.79 -0.43
CA CYS A 102 14.31 15.35 -1.68
C CYS A 102 14.04 13.83 -1.69
N TYR A 103 13.21 13.36 -2.63
CA TYR A 103 13.16 11.94 -2.95
C TYR A 103 14.50 11.49 -3.55
N ASN A 104 15.31 10.81 -2.73
CA ASN A 104 16.67 10.38 -3.05
C ASN A 104 16.81 8.87 -2.90
N PRO A 105 16.25 8.09 -3.83
CA PRO A 105 16.27 6.64 -3.73
C PRO A 105 17.69 6.10 -3.89
N GLY A 106 18.05 5.17 -3.01
CA GLY A 106 19.18 4.28 -3.22
C GLY A 106 18.84 3.13 -4.16
N ASP A 107 19.78 2.21 -4.27
CA ASP A 107 19.70 1.06 -5.18
C ASP A 107 19.12 -0.19 -4.49
N GLU A 108 18.96 -0.12 -3.17
CA GLU A 108 18.36 -1.15 -2.33
C GLU A 108 16.89 -0.85 -2.04
N ARG A 109 16.11 -1.92 -1.89
CA ARG A 109 14.70 -1.87 -1.47
C ARG A 109 14.53 -2.46 -0.08
N HIS A 110 13.51 -1.98 0.62
CA HIS A 110 13.04 -2.58 1.86
C HIS A 110 12.50 -3.99 1.61
N ALA A 111 12.64 -4.87 2.61
CA ALA A 111 12.09 -6.21 2.56
C ALA A 111 10.56 -6.17 2.66
N LEU A 112 9.90 -7.14 2.04
CA LEU A 112 8.47 -7.40 2.20
C LEU A 112 8.26 -8.46 3.28
N SER A 113 7.26 -8.27 4.13
CA SER A 113 6.89 -9.21 5.19
C SER A 113 5.88 -10.24 4.69
N ALA A 114 4.79 -9.79 4.07
CA ALA A 114 3.72 -10.68 3.60
C ALA A 114 2.84 -10.01 2.54
N ILE A 115 2.07 -10.83 1.84
CA ILE A 115 0.93 -10.43 1.00
C ILE A 115 -0.32 -11.04 1.61
N GLU A 116 -1.29 -10.20 1.94
CA GLU A 116 -2.60 -10.59 2.44
C GLU A 116 -3.64 -10.45 1.33
N VAL A 117 -4.46 -11.47 1.16
CA VAL A 117 -5.60 -11.46 0.24
C VAL A 117 -6.85 -11.17 1.04
N ILE A 118 -7.64 -10.20 0.59
CA ILE A 118 -8.94 -9.86 1.16
C ILE A 118 -10.00 -10.31 0.17
N LYS A 119 -11.00 -11.04 0.67
CA LYS A 119 -12.16 -11.49 -0.10
C LYS A 119 -13.43 -10.91 0.53
N ILE A 120 -14.29 -10.32 -0.28
CA ILE A 120 -15.60 -9.82 0.13
C ILE A 120 -16.66 -10.46 -0.76
N THR A 121 -17.70 -11.03 -0.18
CA THR A 121 -18.86 -11.56 -0.90
C THR A 121 -20.05 -10.61 -0.74
N PRO A 122 -20.63 -10.05 -1.82
CA PRO A 122 -21.80 -9.17 -1.69
C PRO A 122 -23.01 -9.90 -1.11
N GLN A 123 -23.91 -9.17 -0.42
CA GLN A 123 -25.16 -9.74 0.08
C GLN A 123 -26.06 -10.21 -1.06
N GLU A 124 -26.60 -11.42 -0.97
CA GLU A 124 -27.54 -11.98 -1.96
C GLU A 124 -29.00 -11.73 -1.62
N TYR A 125 -29.30 -11.52 -0.34
CA TYR A 125 -30.65 -11.27 0.14
C TYR A 125 -30.67 -10.23 1.27
N GLN A 126 -31.82 -9.58 1.43
CA GLN A 126 -32.03 -8.58 2.47
C GLN A 126 -31.89 -9.21 3.86
N GLY A 127 -31.03 -8.64 4.68
CA GLY A 127 -30.80 -9.10 6.06
C GLY A 127 -29.72 -10.18 6.20
N GLU A 128 -29.02 -10.55 5.13
CA GLU A 128 -27.85 -11.44 5.23
C GLU A 128 -26.77 -10.83 6.17
N PRO A 129 -26.24 -11.56 7.16
CA PRO A 129 -25.26 -11.01 8.10
C PRO A 129 -23.94 -10.59 7.44
N ILE A 130 -23.61 -9.29 7.48
CA ILE A 130 -22.41 -8.71 6.82
C ILE A 130 -21.09 -9.24 7.39
N SER A 131 -21.03 -9.51 8.69
CA SER A 131 -19.77 -9.94 9.35
C SER A 131 -19.20 -11.23 8.79
N ALA A 132 -20.05 -12.10 8.22
CA ALA A 132 -19.64 -13.37 7.62
C ALA A 132 -19.17 -13.21 6.16
N LEU A 133 -19.34 -12.02 5.56
CA LEU A 133 -19.12 -11.74 4.15
C LEU A 133 -17.81 -10.97 3.87
N ILE A 134 -17.12 -10.53 4.92
CA ILE A 134 -15.84 -9.80 4.82
C ILE A 134 -14.75 -10.67 5.41
N HIS A 135 -13.83 -11.13 4.57
CA HIS A 135 -12.70 -11.97 4.96
C HIS A 135 -11.39 -11.17 4.86
N ASP A 136 -10.99 -10.53 5.97
CA ASP A 136 -9.76 -9.73 6.08
C ASP A 136 -8.91 -10.21 7.27
N ALA A 137 -7.76 -10.88 7.09
CA ALA A 137 -7.21 -11.42 5.84
C ALA A 137 -7.78 -12.83 5.55
N TRP A 138 -8.19 -13.10 4.31
CA TRP A 138 -8.67 -14.41 3.88
C TRP A 138 -7.53 -15.42 3.70
N GLN A 139 -6.44 -14.99 3.06
CA GLN A 139 -5.20 -15.75 2.92
C GLN A 139 -4.01 -14.85 3.20
N VAL A 140 -2.94 -15.41 3.76
CA VAL A 140 -1.70 -14.69 4.07
C VAL A 140 -0.51 -15.48 3.54
N PHE A 141 0.30 -14.83 2.72
CA PHE A 141 1.50 -15.42 2.14
C PHE A 141 2.71 -14.68 2.69
N ALA A 142 3.53 -15.37 3.49
CA ALA A 142 4.78 -14.81 3.97
C ALA A 142 5.77 -14.67 2.81
N CYS A 143 6.40 -13.50 2.69
CA CYS A 143 7.48 -13.32 1.72
C CYS A 143 8.78 -13.91 2.30
N PRO A 144 9.70 -14.43 1.46
CA PRO A 144 10.96 -14.97 1.97
C PRO A 144 11.74 -13.93 2.77
N ASN A 145 12.46 -14.37 3.81
CA ASN A 145 13.19 -13.48 4.70
C ASN A 145 14.15 -12.56 3.93
N GLY A 146 14.01 -11.25 4.11
CA GLY A 146 14.84 -10.24 3.45
C GLY A 146 14.52 -10.04 1.96
N ALA A 147 13.49 -10.69 1.41
CA ALA A 147 13.13 -10.52 0.01
C ALA A 147 12.51 -9.14 -0.22
N SER A 148 13.14 -8.35 -1.09
CA SER A 148 12.61 -7.07 -1.55
C SER A 148 11.55 -7.21 -2.66
N PHE A 149 11.41 -8.41 -3.22
CA PHE A 149 10.43 -8.78 -4.23
C PHE A 149 9.67 -10.03 -3.79
N CYS A 150 8.38 -10.07 -4.05
CA CYS A 150 7.51 -11.18 -3.68
C CYS A 150 6.55 -11.45 -4.83
N ASP A 151 6.42 -12.72 -5.23
CA ASP A 151 5.62 -13.18 -6.36
C ASP A 151 4.87 -14.44 -5.92
N ILE A 152 3.55 -14.35 -5.87
CA ILE A 152 2.67 -15.44 -5.41
C ILE A 152 1.57 -15.69 -6.43
N THR A 153 1.09 -16.92 -6.46
CA THR A 153 -0.11 -17.33 -7.20
C THR A 153 -1.04 -18.05 -6.23
N PHE A 154 -2.33 -17.76 -6.29
CA PHE A 154 -3.34 -18.41 -5.46
C PHE A 154 -4.65 -18.58 -6.23
N THR A 155 -5.48 -19.52 -5.78
CA THR A 155 -6.78 -19.82 -6.36
C THR A 155 -7.84 -19.85 -5.26
N ASP A 156 -9.05 -19.37 -5.55
CA ASP A 156 -10.21 -19.60 -4.69
C ASP A 156 -10.99 -20.85 -5.15
N ASP A 157 -10.55 -22.02 -4.69
CA ASP A 157 -11.22 -23.29 -4.98
C ASP A 157 -12.65 -23.36 -4.40
N ALA A 158 -12.97 -22.50 -3.42
CA ALA A 158 -14.27 -22.40 -2.78
C ALA A 158 -15.15 -21.29 -3.39
N PHE A 159 -14.86 -20.85 -4.62
CA PHE A 159 -15.62 -19.80 -5.29
C PHE A 159 -17.03 -20.27 -5.66
N THR A 160 -18.03 -19.83 -4.89
CA THR A 160 -19.43 -20.24 -5.08
C THR A 160 -20.39 -19.13 -5.42
N ARG A 161 -20.03 -17.86 -5.17
CA ARG A 161 -20.87 -16.66 -5.35
C ARG A 161 -20.04 -15.45 -5.74
N ASP A 162 -20.70 -14.37 -6.17
CA ASP A 162 -20.06 -13.09 -6.47
C ASP A 162 -19.04 -12.72 -5.39
N SER A 163 -17.85 -12.33 -5.84
CA SER A 163 -16.74 -12.08 -4.94
C SER A 163 -15.87 -10.94 -5.44
N VAL A 164 -15.42 -10.12 -4.50
CA VAL A 164 -14.50 -9.01 -4.73
C VAL A 164 -13.18 -9.37 -4.05
N TYR A 165 -12.10 -9.31 -4.80
CA TYR A 165 -10.75 -9.60 -4.30
C TYR A 165 -9.89 -8.36 -4.38
N TYR A 166 -9.16 -8.04 -3.32
CA TYR A 166 -8.05 -7.11 -3.38
C TYR A 166 -6.94 -7.60 -2.47
N VAL A 167 -5.73 -7.08 -2.66
CA VAL A 167 -4.57 -7.53 -1.91
C VAL A 167 -3.92 -6.39 -1.16
N ARG A 168 -3.35 -6.73 0.00
CA ARG A 168 -2.61 -5.83 0.88
C ARG A 168 -1.18 -6.36 1.03
N VAL A 169 -0.21 -5.59 0.55
CA VAL A 169 1.22 -5.89 0.73
C VAL A 169 1.71 -5.25 2.02
N LEU A 170 2.48 -6.00 2.81
CA LEU A 170 3.12 -5.52 4.03
C LEU A 170 4.62 -5.40 3.82
N GLN A 171 5.18 -4.21 4.03
CA GLN A 171 6.63 -3.99 4.06
C GLN A 171 7.17 -4.23 5.48
N GLU A 172 8.47 -4.50 5.62
CA GLU A 172 9.14 -4.42 6.92
C GLU A 172 8.91 -3.05 7.58
N PRO A 173 8.82 -2.99 8.94
CA PRO A 173 8.62 -1.72 9.62
C PRO A 173 9.74 -0.71 9.33
N THR A 174 9.35 0.52 9.01
CA THR A 174 10.27 1.66 8.85
C THR A 174 9.89 2.77 9.80
N LEU A 175 10.85 3.62 10.16
CA LEU A 175 10.55 4.81 10.96
C LEU A 175 9.64 5.75 10.18
N ALA A 176 8.50 6.09 10.76
CA ALA A 176 7.54 7.03 10.19
C ALA A 176 7.19 8.11 11.21
N ILE A 177 6.98 9.34 10.70
CA ILE A 177 6.47 10.46 11.51
C ILE A 177 5.08 10.08 12.03
N ASN A 178 4.89 10.17 13.34
CA ASN A 178 3.71 9.70 14.05
C ASN A 178 3.38 8.21 13.80
N GLY A 179 4.39 7.36 13.55
CA GLY A 179 4.20 5.91 13.38
C GLY A 179 3.52 5.24 14.59
N GLN A 180 3.60 5.88 15.76
CA GLN A 180 2.91 5.50 16.99
C GLN A 180 2.06 6.68 17.48
N GLN A 181 0.85 6.81 16.94
CA GLN A 181 -0.05 7.95 17.23
C GLN A 181 -0.44 8.04 18.72
N LEU A 182 -0.64 6.89 19.36
CA LEU A 182 -0.94 6.78 20.78
C LEU A 182 0.16 5.95 21.43
N ASN A 183 1.05 6.60 22.18
CA ASN A 183 2.03 5.91 23.00
C ASN A 183 1.49 5.77 24.42
N VAL A 184 0.98 4.59 24.75
CA VAL A 184 0.45 4.30 26.09
C VAL A 184 1.59 3.78 26.96
N VAL A 185 1.96 4.57 27.98
CA VAL A 185 3.03 4.25 28.93
C VAL A 185 2.41 3.92 30.29
N ASN A 186 2.83 2.82 30.89
CA ASN A 186 2.46 2.52 32.27
C ASN A 186 3.31 3.36 33.21
N THR A 187 2.67 4.17 34.05
CA THR A 187 3.29 4.96 35.11
C THR A 187 2.86 4.43 36.48
N ALA A 188 3.49 4.90 37.56
CA ALA A 188 3.11 4.54 38.93
C ALA A 188 1.66 4.94 39.29
N GLU A 189 1.07 5.86 38.54
CA GLU A 189 -0.28 6.42 38.74
C GLU A 189 -1.33 5.81 37.79
N GLY A 190 -0.93 4.93 36.86
CA GLY A 190 -1.83 4.28 35.90
C GLY A 190 -1.29 4.26 34.47
N ARG A 191 -2.18 4.32 33.48
CA ARG A 191 -1.81 4.41 32.05
C ARG A 191 -1.81 5.87 31.62
N SER A 192 -0.66 6.39 31.20
CA SER A 192 -0.53 7.70 30.55
C SER A 192 -0.51 7.53 29.04
N VAL A 193 -1.16 8.44 28.31
CA VAL A 193 -1.13 8.48 26.85
C VAL A 193 -0.27 9.67 26.41
N ASN A 194 0.89 9.35 25.86
CA ASN A 194 1.78 10.32 25.25
C ASN A 194 1.47 10.38 23.76
N ILE A 195 1.29 11.61 23.26
CA ILE A 195 1.03 11.90 21.85
C ILE A 195 2.14 12.85 21.42
N CYS A 196 2.75 12.62 20.27
CA CYS A 196 3.60 13.64 19.68
C CYS A 196 2.74 14.86 19.30
N LYS A 197 3.02 16.01 19.90
CA LYS A 197 2.29 17.25 19.66
C LYS A 197 3.15 18.20 18.83
N GLY A 198 2.57 18.86 17.84
CA GLY A 198 3.24 19.94 17.12
C GLY A 198 3.34 21.24 17.94
N SER A 199 3.59 21.16 19.24
CA SER A 199 3.59 22.28 20.20
C SER A 199 4.78 22.15 21.16
N TYR A 200 4.99 23.13 22.04
CA TYR A 200 6.05 23.14 23.07
C TYR A 200 6.05 21.91 24.00
N GLN A 201 4.98 21.11 24.01
CA GLN A 201 4.86 19.89 24.81
C GLN A 201 5.70 18.73 24.27
N THR A 202 6.14 18.80 23.01
CA THR A 202 7.10 17.87 22.43
C THR A 202 8.39 18.63 22.15
N ASN A 203 9.54 18.02 22.47
CA ASN A 203 10.83 18.65 22.25
C ASN A 203 10.98 19.00 20.76
N GLN A 204 11.49 20.19 20.45
CA GLN A 204 11.65 20.65 19.08
C GLN A 204 12.61 19.76 18.26
N SER A 205 13.53 19.05 18.91
CA SER A 205 14.42 18.08 18.26
C SER A 205 13.79 16.69 18.05
N ASP A 206 12.59 16.43 18.59
CA ASP A 206 11.90 15.16 18.43
C ASP A 206 11.14 15.14 17.10
N ASN A 207 11.63 14.32 16.17
CA ASN A 207 11.02 14.09 14.86
C ASN A 207 9.76 13.21 14.92
N CYS A 208 9.38 12.74 16.11
CA CYS A 208 8.21 11.91 16.35
C CYS A 208 8.20 10.63 15.52
N LEU A 209 9.38 10.02 15.38
CA LEU A 209 9.56 8.81 14.61
C LEU A 209 9.26 7.60 15.46
N ALA A 210 8.46 6.69 14.91
CA ALA A 210 8.26 5.36 15.47
C ALA A 210 8.14 4.35 14.34
N PRO A 211 8.47 3.06 14.57
CA PRO A 211 8.29 2.02 13.57
C PRO A 211 6.82 1.92 13.15
N ALA A 212 6.56 2.01 11.84
CA ALA A 212 5.26 1.76 11.23
C ALA A 212 5.41 0.69 10.16
N GLN A 213 4.46 -0.26 10.13
CA GLN A 213 4.41 -1.27 9.07
C GLN A 213 3.64 -0.69 7.88
N GLU A 214 4.40 -0.25 6.89
CA GLU A 214 3.90 0.40 5.69
C GLU A 214 3.25 -0.62 4.75
N ARG A 215 2.22 -0.18 4.01
CA ARG A 215 1.33 -1.06 3.25
C ARG A 215 1.04 -0.53 1.86
N ALA A 216 0.69 -1.44 0.95
CA ALA A 216 0.08 -1.10 -0.34
C ALA A 216 -1.20 -1.91 -0.55
N TRP A 217 -2.23 -1.29 -1.12
CA TRP A 217 -3.55 -1.88 -1.38
C TRP A 217 -3.90 -1.79 -2.85
N SER A 218 -4.15 -2.93 -3.50
CA SER A 218 -4.59 -2.95 -4.89
C SER A 218 -6.00 -2.40 -5.04
N SER A 219 -6.33 -1.90 -6.23
CA SER A 219 -7.73 -1.88 -6.65
C SER A 219 -8.30 -3.31 -6.66
N PRO A 220 -9.61 -3.46 -6.42
CA PRO A 220 -10.25 -4.76 -6.44
C PRO A 220 -10.39 -5.31 -7.86
N ILE A 221 -10.46 -6.65 -7.95
CA ILE A 221 -10.99 -7.39 -9.09
C ILE A 221 -12.37 -7.92 -8.70
N TYR A 222 -13.38 -7.66 -9.52
CA TYR A 222 -14.76 -8.06 -9.29
C TYR A 222 -15.06 -9.29 -10.13
N ILE A 223 -15.58 -10.34 -9.48
CA ILE A 223 -15.93 -11.60 -10.15
C ILE A 223 -17.38 -11.90 -9.86
N ASN A 224 -18.19 -11.84 -10.92
CA ASN A 224 -19.62 -12.12 -10.89
C ASN A 224 -19.86 -13.55 -11.41
N LYS A 225 -20.85 -14.24 -10.87
CA LYS A 225 -21.34 -15.47 -11.47
C LYS A 225 -22.40 -15.18 -12.54
N PRO A 226 -22.50 -16.01 -13.59
CA PRO A 226 -23.56 -15.89 -14.59
C PRO A 226 -24.96 -16.16 -14.04
#